data_AF-A0A1A8HJU1-F1
#
_entry.id   AF-A0A1A8HJU1-F1
#
_cell.length_a   1.000
_cell.length_b   1.000
_cell.length_c   1.000
_cell.angle_alpha   90.00
_cell.angle_beta   90.00
_cell.angle_gamma   90.00
#
_symmetry.space_group_name_H-M   'P 1'
#
loop_
_entity.id
_entity.type
_entity.pdbx_description
1 polymer ?
#
loop_
_entity_poly.entity_id
_entity_poly.type
_entity_poly.pdbx_seq_one_letter_code
_entity_poly.pdbx_strand_id
1 'polypeptide(L)'
;YKNRKRVQLPGGSSSYLCDAMQSAPKPQFASWLIEQVQTGQYSGLRYVDQHKFRVPWKHNSRKDCNDEDSKIFRAWAVASGKINEFPNDKARWKTNFRCALNNLTTRFKMIKDDSKNPDDPHKIYEIVNTEYKIEGLPTQDSGSDMTPEIYSPS
;
A
#
# COMPACT_ATOMS: atom_id res chain seq x y z
N TYR A 1 -62.90 -25.22 -26.47
CA TYR A 1 -62.35 -24.98 -27.82
C TYR A 1 -61.30 -23.88 -27.73
N LYS A 2 -60.04 -24.17 -28.15
CA LYS A 2 -59.08 -23.34 -28.92
C LYS A 2 -59.14 -21.80 -28.69
N ASN A 3 -58.09 -20.99 -28.50
CA ASN A 3 -56.65 -21.09 -28.77
C ASN A 3 -56.02 -19.69 -28.46
N ARG A 4 -54.70 -19.65 -28.16
CA ARG A 4 -53.69 -18.62 -28.59
C ARG A 4 -53.82 -17.19 -28.02
N LYS A 5 -52.78 -16.47 -27.56
CA LYS A 5 -51.31 -16.53 -27.69
C LYS A 5 -50.73 -15.78 -26.48
N ARG A 6 -49.68 -16.33 -25.86
CA ARG A 6 -48.84 -15.67 -24.86
C ARG A 6 -47.49 -15.40 -25.50
N VAL A 7 -47.12 -14.13 -25.72
CA VAL A 7 -45.74 -13.70 -26.00
C VAL A 7 -45.52 -12.28 -25.47
N GLN A 8 -44.28 -12.02 -25.04
CA GLN A 8 -43.59 -10.76 -24.69
C GLN A 8 -43.65 -10.36 -23.19
N LEU A 9 -42.58 -10.16 -22.41
CA LEU A 9 -41.11 -10.36 -22.41
C LEU A 9 -40.67 -10.35 -20.91
N PRO A 10 -39.46 -10.83 -20.54
CA PRO A 10 -39.02 -10.84 -19.15
C PRO A 10 -38.45 -9.47 -18.76
N GLY A 11 -39.17 -8.73 -17.93
CA GLY A 11 -38.62 -7.60 -17.14
C GLY A 11 -37.85 -8.15 -15.95
N GLY A 12 -36.69 -8.76 -16.21
CA GLY A 12 -35.76 -9.16 -15.16
C GLY A 12 -35.15 -7.89 -14.55
N SER A 13 -35.54 -7.57 -13.32
CA SER A 13 -34.90 -6.55 -12.50
C SER A 13 -33.44 -6.92 -12.25
N SER A 14 -32.56 -6.55 -13.17
CA SER A 14 -31.11 -6.63 -13.06
C SER A 14 -30.57 -5.46 -12.21
N SER A 15 -31.20 -5.19 -11.06
CA SER A 15 -30.74 -4.18 -10.10
C SER A 15 -29.90 -4.78 -8.98
N TYR A 16 -29.72 -6.10 -8.94
CA TYR A 16 -29.00 -6.77 -7.86
C TYR A 16 -27.59 -7.26 -8.24
N LEU A 17 -27.13 -7.01 -9.47
CA LEU A 17 -25.78 -7.40 -9.91
C LEU A 17 -24.78 -6.23 -9.94
N CYS A 18 -25.19 -5.01 -9.58
CA CYS A 18 -24.28 -3.85 -9.54
C CYS A 18 -23.75 -3.50 -8.13
N ASP A 19 -24.30 -4.08 -7.06
CA ASP A 19 -23.89 -3.75 -5.69
C ASP A 19 -22.84 -4.70 -5.09
N ALA A 20 -22.55 -5.83 -5.74
CA ALA A 20 -21.62 -6.83 -5.22
C ALA A 20 -20.12 -6.49 -5.44
N MET A 21 -19.78 -5.36 -6.06
CA MET A 21 -18.39 -4.94 -6.26
C MET A 21 -17.89 -3.91 -5.23
N GLN A 22 -18.64 -3.66 -4.16
CA GLN A 22 -18.25 -2.76 -3.08
C GLN A 22 -18.32 -3.45 -1.72
N SER A 23 -17.23 -4.09 -1.29
CA SER A 23 -16.86 -4.17 0.14
C SER A 23 -15.52 -4.87 0.41
N ALA A 24 -14.63 -5.05 -0.56
CA ALA A 24 -13.25 -5.39 -0.20
C ALA A 24 -12.68 -4.22 0.61
N PRO A 25 -12.26 -4.41 1.87
CA PRO A 25 -11.70 -3.34 2.67
C PRO A 25 -10.52 -2.74 1.93
N LYS A 26 -10.46 -1.40 1.91
CA LYS A 26 -9.39 -0.67 1.22
C LYS A 26 -8.04 -1.19 1.73
N PRO A 27 -7.21 -1.76 0.85
CA PRO A 27 -5.97 -2.38 1.28
C PRO A 27 -5.04 -1.32 1.87
N GLN A 28 -4.32 -1.68 2.93
CA GLN A 28 -3.27 -0.83 3.47
C GLN A 28 -2.16 -0.69 2.43
N PHE A 29 -1.75 0.54 2.12
CA PHE A 29 -0.77 0.81 1.06
C PHE A 29 0.54 0.03 1.24
N ALA A 30 1.00 -0.15 2.49
CA ALA A 30 2.22 -0.87 2.81
C ALA A 30 2.18 -2.33 2.34
N SER A 31 1.19 -3.09 2.83
CA SER A 31 1.02 -4.50 2.50
C SER A 31 0.75 -4.68 1.01
N TRP A 32 -0.11 -3.83 0.45
CA TRP A 32 -0.41 -3.85 -0.98
C TRP A 32 0.84 -3.64 -1.84
N LEU A 33 1.68 -2.65 -1.51
CA LEU A 33 2.89 -2.38 -2.29
C LEU A 33 3.87 -3.55 -2.22
N ILE A 34 4.03 -4.16 -1.04
CA ILE A 34 4.89 -5.36 -0.85
C ILE A 34 4.41 -6.50 -1.75
N GLU A 35 3.10 -6.80 -1.75
CA GLU A 35 2.52 -7.81 -2.64
C GLU A 35 2.76 -7.48 -4.12
N GLN A 36 2.59 -6.20 -4.50
CA GLN A 36 2.83 -5.79 -5.89
C GLN A 36 4.29 -5.95 -6.30
N VAL A 37 5.25 -5.71 -5.40
CA VAL A 37 6.68 -5.94 -5.65
C VAL A 37 6.94 -7.43 -5.87
N GLN A 38 6.29 -8.32 -5.11
CA GLN A 38 6.42 -9.78 -5.27
C GLN A 38 5.87 -10.30 -6.60
N THR A 39 4.83 -9.67 -7.15
CA THR A 39 4.21 -10.12 -8.40
C THR A 39 5.13 -9.99 -9.63
N GLY A 40 6.11 -9.08 -9.59
CA GLY A 40 7.01 -8.79 -10.72
C GLY A 40 6.30 -8.24 -11.96
N GLN A 41 5.04 -7.82 -11.88
CA GLN A 41 4.22 -7.42 -13.03
C GLN A 41 4.50 -6.00 -13.55
N TYR A 42 5.22 -5.20 -12.78
CA TYR A 42 5.45 -3.78 -13.08
C TYR A 42 6.92 -3.55 -13.39
N SER A 43 7.20 -3.03 -14.60
CA SER A 43 8.56 -2.74 -15.02
C SER A 43 9.26 -1.82 -14.02
N GLY A 44 10.44 -2.24 -13.54
CA GLY A 44 11.23 -1.47 -12.60
C GLY A 44 10.82 -1.57 -11.13
N LEU A 45 9.68 -2.17 -10.78
CA LEU A 45 9.26 -2.45 -9.40
C LEU A 45 9.70 -3.87 -9.02
N ARG A 46 10.69 -3.99 -8.12
CA ARG A 46 11.23 -5.30 -7.71
C ARG A 46 12.02 -5.20 -6.40
N TYR A 47 12.25 -6.34 -5.76
CA TYR A 47 13.25 -6.45 -4.71
C TYR A 47 14.66 -6.25 -5.29
N VAL A 48 15.48 -5.52 -4.55
CA VAL A 48 16.93 -5.40 -4.80
C VAL A 48 17.75 -6.14 -3.76
N ASP A 49 17.14 -6.46 -2.62
CA ASP A 49 17.71 -7.17 -1.47
C ASP A 49 16.56 -7.76 -0.63
N GLN A 50 16.88 -8.57 0.39
CA GLN A 50 15.90 -9.25 1.25
C GLN A 50 14.86 -8.31 1.87
N HIS A 51 15.28 -7.11 2.26
CA HIS A 51 14.40 -6.09 2.87
C HIS A 51 14.39 -4.78 2.08
N LYS A 52 14.85 -4.78 0.83
CA LYS A 52 14.93 -3.57 0.02
C LYS A 52 14.23 -3.78 -1.31
N PHE A 53 13.41 -2.83 -1.69
CA PHE A 53 12.75 -2.81 -2.98
C PHE A 53 12.96 -1.46 -3.65
N ARG A 54 12.89 -1.47 -4.98
CA ARG A 54 12.95 -0.25 -5.79
C ARG A 54 11.60 0.05 -6.39
N VAL A 55 11.31 1.33 -6.53
CA VAL A 55 10.10 1.86 -7.18
C VAL A 55 10.53 2.71 -8.37
N PRO A 56 9.98 2.48 -9.59
CA PRO A 56 10.25 3.32 -10.75
C PRO A 56 9.74 4.75 -10.49
N TRP A 57 10.55 5.76 -10.80
CA TRP A 57 10.27 7.16 -10.47
C TRP A 57 10.48 8.14 -11.62
N LYS A 58 10.26 7.67 -12.85
CA LYS A 58 10.39 8.48 -14.07
C LYS A 58 9.50 9.72 -14.04
N HIS A 59 10.02 10.86 -14.47
CA HIS A 59 9.29 12.13 -14.45
C HIS A 59 8.24 12.20 -15.58
N ASN A 60 7.01 12.64 -15.27
CA ASN A 60 5.89 12.62 -16.22
C ASN A 60 6.08 13.57 -17.41
N SER A 61 6.93 14.60 -17.28
CA SER A 61 7.23 15.53 -18.37
C SER A 61 8.25 14.99 -19.39
N ARG A 62 8.84 13.82 -19.13
CA ARG A 62 9.76 13.19 -20.08
C ARG A 62 8.99 12.69 -21.31
N LYS A 63 9.52 12.98 -22.50
CA LYS A 63 8.90 12.58 -23.78
C LYS A 63 8.73 11.07 -23.93
N ASP A 64 9.62 10.29 -23.30
CA ASP A 64 9.61 8.83 -23.33
C ASP A 64 8.76 8.21 -22.19
N CYS A 65 8.06 9.01 -21.38
CA CYS A 65 7.15 8.49 -20.36
C CYS A 65 5.91 7.85 -21.02
N ASN A 66 5.68 6.56 -20.78
CA ASN A 66 4.58 5.79 -21.39
C ASN A 66 3.57 5.28 -20.34
N ASP A 67 2.63 4.43 -20.79
CA ASP A 67 1.61 3.85 -19.92
C ASP A 67 2.19 2.83 -18.91
N GLU A 68 3.23 2.10 -19.29
CA GLU A 68 3.91 1.15 -18.40
C GLU A 68 4.55 1.86 -17.21
N ASP A 69 5.11 3.06 -17.42
CA ASP A 69 5.65 3.91 -16.35
C ASP A 69 4.58 4.34 -15.32
N SER A 70 3.30 4.34 -15.72
CA SER A 70 2.17 4.74 -14.87
C SER A 70 1.38 3.57 -14.29
N LYS A 71 1.72 2.33 -14.67
CA LYS A 71 0.93 1.13 -14.39
C LYS A 71 0.75 0.85 -12.91
N ILE A 72 1.81 0.97 -12.12
CA ILE A 72 1.75 0.79 -10.66
C ILE A 72 0.91 1.89 -9.97
N PHE A 73 0.98 3.13 -10.47
CA PHE A 73 0.20 4.24 -9.94
C PHE A 73 -1.30 4.05 -10.23
N ARG A 74 -1.63 3.58 -11.44
CA ARG A 74 -2.99 3.20 -11.81
C ARG A 74 -3.50 2.05 -10.95
N ALA A 75 -2.69 1.01 -10.75
CA ALA A 75 -3.06 -0.12 -9.91
C ALA A 75 -3.39 0.31 -8.48
N TRP A 76 -2.62 1.25 -7.91
CA TRP A 76 -2.96 1.83 -6.61
C TRP A 76 -4.26 2.64 -6.64
N ALA A 77 -4.51 3.41 -7.70
CA ALA A 77 -5.77 4.14 -7.84
C ALA A 77 -6.98 3.19 -7.88
N VAL A 78 -6.83 2.04 -8.56
CA VAL A 78 -7.86 0.98 -8.58
C VAL A 78 -8.04 0.37 -7.19
N ALA A 79 -6.95 -0.09 -6.57
CA ALA A 79 -6.99 -0.73 -5.25
C ALA A 79 -7.52 0.18 -4.14
N SER A 80 -7.19 1.48 -4.20
CA SER A 80 -7.63 2.48 -3.22
C SER A 80 -9.02 3.06 -3.48
N GLY A 81 -9.67 2.71 -4.60
CA GLY A 81 -10.95 3.25 -5.07
C GLY A 81 -10.86 4.64 -5.73
N LYS A 82 -9.69 5.28 -5.73
CA LYS A 82 -9.48 6.63 -6.31
C LYS A 82 -9.57 6.67 -7.83
N ILE A 83 -9.61 5.51 -8.50
CA ILE A 83 -9.83 5.42 -9.94
C ILE A 83 -11.20 5.97 -10.35
N ASN A 84 -12.21 5.87 -9.50
CA ASN A 84 -13.58 6.35 -9.80
C ASN A 84 -13.66 7.87 -9.80
N GLU A 85 -12.84 8.54 -8.99
CA GLU A 85 -12.76 10.00 -8.94
C GLU A 85 -11.94 10.55 -10.12
N PHE A 86 -10.88 9.84 -10.51
CA PHE A 86 -9.90 10.30 -11.50
C PHE A 86 -9.53 9.19 -12.49
N PRO A 87 -10.41 8.79 -13.42
CA PRO A 87 -10.23 7.59 -14.24
C PRO A 87 -9.15 7.68 -15.33
N ASN A 88 -8.69 8.89 -15.68
CA ASN A 88 -7.67 9.11 -16.71
C ASN A 88 -6.53 10.07 -16.27
N ASP A 89 -6.47 10.44 -14.99
CA ASP A 89 -5.52 11.44 -14.49
C ASP A 89 -4.25 10.77 -13.91
N LYS A 90 -3.30 10.46 -14.79
CA LYS A 90 -2.01 9.86 -14.44
C LYS A 90 -1.21 10.69 -13.42
N ALA A 91 -1.33 12.02 -13.49
CA ALA A 91 -0.63 12.91 -12.57
C ALA A 91 -1.20 12.80 -11.15
N ARG A 92 -2.53 12.72 -11.01
CA ARG A 92 -3.18 12.46 -9.71
C ARG A 92 -2.88 11.07 -9.18
N TRP A 93 -2.85 10.04 -10.01
CA TRP A 93 -2.48 8.69 -9.55
C TRP A 93 -1.10 8.66 -8.92
N LYS A 94 -0.11 9.25 -9.60
CA LYS A 94 1.26 9.35 -9.08
C LYS A 94 1.33 10.21 -7.82
N THR A 95 0.57 11.29 -7.75
CA THR A 95 0.49 12.14 -6.56
C THR A 95 -0.06 11.37 -5.37
N ASN A 96 -1.17 10.64 -5.53
CA ASN A 96 -1.76 9.80 -4.49
C ASN A 96 -0.80 8.70 -4.03
N PHE A 97 -0.12 8.04 -4.96
CA PHE A 97 0.89 7.03 -4.65
C PHE A 97 2.04 7.61 -3.83
N ARG A 98 2.58 8.76 -4.25
CA ARG A 98 3.66 9.47 -3.53
C ARG A 98 3.22 9.85 -2.12
N CYS A 99 2.02 10.39 -1.96
CA CYS A 99 1.51 10.75 -0.63
C CYS A 99 1.36 9.51 0.26
N ALA A 100 0.81 8.42 -0.26
CA ALA A 100 0.68 7.17 0.49
C ALA A 100 2.05 6.60 0.91
N LEU A 101 3.05 6.67 0.03
CA LEU A 101 4.42 6.24 0.31
C LEU A 101 5.11 7.13 1.35
N ASN A 102 4.96 8.44 1.24
CA ASN A 102 5.54 9.41 2.18
C ASN A 102 4.91 9.33 3.58
N ASN A 103 3.67 8.86 3.71
CA ASN A 103 3.04 8.66 5.02
C ASN A 103 3.54 7.40 5.74
N LEU A 104 4.28 6.52 5.05
CA LEU A 104 4.82 5.28 5.60
C LEU A 104 6.30 5.37 5.98
N THR A 105 6.80 6.54 6.38
CA THR A 105 8.22 6.73 6.75
C THR A 105 8.71 5.80 7.87
N THR A 106 7.81 5.31 8.72
CA THR A 106 8.12 4.34 9.79
C THR A 106 8.26 2.91 9.27
N ARG A 107 7.63 2.56 8.14
CA ARG A 107 7.66 1.22 7.55
C ARG A 107 8.58 1.13 6.33
N PHE A 108 8.68 2.20 5.56
CA PHE A 108 9.52 2.32 4.36
C PHE A 108 10.46 3.50 4.49
N LYS A 109 11.75 3.19 4.68
CA LYS A 109 12.82 4.18 4.73
C LYS A 109 13.44 4.32 3.35
N MET A 110 13.37 5.51 2.76
CA MET A 110 14.09 5.78 1.52
C MET A 110 15.59 5.81 1.80
N ILE A 111 16.34 4.90 1.18
CA ILE A 111 17.80 4.80 1.36
C ILE A 111 18.57 5.33 0.16
N LYS A 112 17.96 5.37 -1.02
CA LYS A 112 18.58 5.91 -2.24
C LYS A 112 17.56 6.59 -3.13
N ASP A 113 17.92 7.76 -3.65
CA ASP A 113 17.13 8.52 -4.63
C ASP A 113 17.90 8.65 -5.94
N ASP A 114 17.62 7.76 -6.88
CA ASP A 114 18.14 7.78 -8.25
C ASP A 114 17.07 8.30 -9.24
N SER A 115 16.09 9.09 -8.77
CA SER A 115 14.99 9.57 -9.64
C SER A 115 15.43 10.50 -10.77
N LYS A 116 16.65 11.06 -10.67
CA LYS A 116 17.26 11.91 -11.70
C LYS A 116 18.10 11.12 -12.72
N ASN A 117 18.23 9.80 -12.56
CA ASN A 117 18.99 8.97 -13.49
C ASN A 117 18.32 9.00 -14.89
N PRO A 118 19.08 9.29 -15.97
CA PRO A 118 18.52 9.40 -17.32
C PRO A 118 18.02 8.06 -17.87
N ASP A 119 18.69 6.96 -17.55
CA ASP A 119 18.41 5.64 -18.12
C ASP A 119 17.46 4.84 -17.24
N ASP A 120 17.68 4.89 -15.91
CA ASP A 120 16.94 4.08 -14.96
C ASP A 120 16.49 4.87 -13.73
N PRO A 121 15.53 5.80 -13.86
CA PRO A 121 15.05 6.64 -12.77
C PRO A 121 14.25 5.82 -11.74
N HIS A 122 14.78 5.66 -10.53
CA HIS A 122 14.13 4.88 -9.47
C HIS A 122 14.47 5.38 -8.06
N LYS A 123 13.73 4.89 -7.07
CA LYS A 123 14.03 5.12 -5.64
C LYS A 123 14.07 3.79 -4.91
N ILE A 124 15.01 3.63 -3.98
CA ILE A 124 15.17 2.41 -3.19
C ILE A 124 14.66 2.67 -1.77
N TYR A 125 13.78 1.77 -1.33
CA TYR A 125 13.19 1.78 0.00
C TYR A 125 13.59 0.50 0.75
N GLU A 126 13.92 0.67 2.01
CA GLU A 126 14.16 -0.40 2.98
C GLU A 126 12.90 -0.59 3.84
N ILE A 127 12.47 -1.84 3.97
CA ILE A 127 11.36 -2.26 4.83
C ILE A 127 11.88 -2.34 6.25
N VAL A 128 11.44 -1.41 7.10
CA VAL A 128 11.78 -1.42 8.53
C VAL A 128 10.88 -2.43 9.21
N ASN A 129 11.46 -3.51 9.75
CA ASN A 129 10.70 -4.43 10.60
C ASN A 129 10.39 -3.76 11.94
N THR A 130 9.18 -3.22 12.06
CA THR A 130 8.67 -2.63 13.30
C THR A 130 8.40 -3.68 14.39
N GLU A 131 8.47 -4.97 14.06
CA GLU A 131 8.28 -6.09 14.99
C GLU A 131 9.41 -6.21 16.03
N TYR A 132 10.55 -5.54 15.84
CA TYR A 132 11.69 -5.60 16.78
C TYR A 132 11.86 -4.35 17.65
N LYS A 133 10.87 -3.44 17.68
CA LYS A 133 10.99 -2.17 18.45
C LYS A 133 10.12 -2.10 19.71
N ILE A 134 9.64 -3.23 20.23
CA ILE A 134 8.97 -3.31 21.54
C ILE A 134 9.48 -4.51 22.39
N GLU A 135 10.77 -4.86 22.36
CA GLU A 135 11.34 -5.84 23.32
C GLU A 135 12.78 -5.48 23.72
N GLY A 136 13.02 -4.20 24.01
CA GLY A 136 14.36 -3.70 24.34
C GLY A 136 14.40 -2.69 25.47
N LEU A 137 13.40 -2.67 26.36
CA LEU A 137 13.52 -1.96 27.64
C LEU A 137 13.87 -2.98 28.73
N PRO A 138 15.14 -3.08 29.17
CA PRO A 138 15.46 -3.73 30.42
C PRO A 138 15.07 -2.75 31.53
N THR A 139 13.83 -2.84 32.03
CA THR A 139 13.54 -2.28 33.35
C THR A 139 14.22 -3.20 34.35
N GLN A 140 15.30 -2.70 34.92
CA GLN A 140 16.14 -3.41 35.87
C GLN A 140 15.31 -3.94 37.04
N ASP A 141 15.55 -5.21 37.34
CA ASP A 141 15.36 -5.80 38.65
C ASP A 141 15.96 -4.90 39.74
N SER A 142 15.19 -4.68 40.79
CA SER A 142 15.64 -4.30 42.13
C SER A 142 14.51 -4.63 43.10
N GLY A 143 14.29 -5.92 43.32
CA GLY A 143 13.67 -6.37 44.56
C GLY A 143 14.65 -6.19 45.70
N SER A 144 14.37 -5.26 46.63
CA SER A 144 14.86 -5.36 48.01
C SER A 144 13.84 -4.74 48.94
N ASP A 145 13.01 -5.64 49.45
CA ASP A 145 12.33 -5.61 50.73
C ASP A 145 13.16 -4.87 51.80
N MET A 146 12.60 -3.77 52.33
CA MET A 146 13.11 -3.09 53.52
C MET A 146 11.96 -3.02 54.52
N THR A 147 11.83 -4.09 55.29
CA THR A 147 11.06 -4.11 56.54
C THR A 147 11.71 -3.16 57.55
N PRO A 148 10.99 -2.20 58.16
CA PRO A 148 11.56 -1.41 59.24
C PRO A 148 11.52 -2.20 60.55
N GLU A 149 12.70 -2.47 61.12
CA GLU A 149 12.88 -3.10 62.42
C GLU A 149 12.33 -2.25 63.58
N ILE A 150 11.82 -2.97 64.57
CA ILE A 150 11.18 -2.53 65.81
C ILE A 150 12.25 -1.97 66.76
N TYR A 151 12.18 -0.67 67.07
CA TYR A 151 12.97 -0.08 68.16
C TYR A 151 12.29 -0.32 69.51
N SER A 152 12.97 -1.02 70.42
CA SER A 152 12.62 -1.10 71.86
C SER A 152 13.74 -0.48 72.68
N PRO A 153 13.48 0.55 73.51
CA PRO A 153 14.48 1.06 74.44
C PRO A 153 14.38 0.36 75.80
N SER A 154 15.56 0.06 76.37
CA SER A 154 15.77 -0.19 77.80
C SER A 154 15.71 1.09 78.62
#